data_AF-A0A2D3L8K9-F1
#
_entry.id   AF-A0A2D3L8K9-F1
#
_cell.length_a   1.000
_cell.length_b   1.000
_cell.length_c   1.000
_cell.angle_alpha   90.00
_cell.angle_beta   90.00
_cell.angle_gamma   90.00
#
_symmetry.space_group_name_H-M   'P 1'
#
loop_
_entity.id
_entity.type
_entity.pdbx_description
1 polymer ?
#
loop_
_entity_poly.entity_id
_entity_poly.type
_entity_poly.pdbx_seq_one_letter_code
_entity_poly.pdbx_strand_id
1 'polypeptide(L)'
;MKKLRLIHLFLLLFLAIGMYATEPISGYFRIKNAHTRADGKQYVQVTGKYQAQPNQTIDAVKTQPGSVIQLEAKWDNAKNRYIVTTLRSQGVDVINGYLLKAIGMVKDKIRAKLEEKLGIMAPFAMSYLKNQVLNKWDLDMHLEKTKTKNGVDAYYAYATVPSMQPIVDFYRNHSSLQTKIDEALQGYPEILAGLKAEKNNADAVWKAVGKYAVQALANRFGADSDLVKVVKYYFDNDRINHGQTYYLMEGDHISKTEENGHGVNKYVEGEAKFDFCNNNIDDKYYGPELPVAGDAAKWFLEPVTNEAAHYFGVAPAEKMKGKNGKYFTSLYTDFPMKIVDNMNAYIVESIGTTGAQQGYAQCKKIASQGDVIPAGTPIVLECESTQSNANRLLPVANTASAPTNNILKGVFFDEPKANLEVSGKTVRVFNINPKTTARNPLGFYRYKGTIIKGNRAFLLIDANSSGAKLDGYDMEEEGIVNGIDEVTTTTVEIDANAVYYDLQGRRVDHPVRGIYIVNGKKVIIK
;
A
#
# COMPACT_ATOMS: atom_id res chain seq x y z
N MET A 1 20.70 13.13 58.70
CA MET A 1 19.69 12.07 58.89
C MET A 1 18.29 12.67 58.84
N LYS A 2 17.40 12.08 58.02
CA LYS A 2 15.94 12.31 57.96
C LYS A 2 15.55 13.73 57.50
N LYS A 3 15.28 13.99 56.22
CA LYS A 3 14.18 13.41 55.44
C LYS A 3 14.56 13.34 53.95
N LEU A 4 15.30 12.30 53.60
CA LEU A 4 15.41 11.76 52.26
C LEU A 4 14.59 10.46 52.24
N ARG A 5 13.26 10.57 52.27
CA ARG A 5 12.31 9.44 52.12
C ARG A 5 10.96 9.96 51.62
N LEU A 6 10.86 10.23 50.33
CA LEU A 6 9.58 10.23 49.61
C LEU A 6 9.76 9.93 48.12
N ILE A 7 10.72 9.06 47.79
CA ILE A 7 10.99 8.65 46.40
C ILE A 7 10.88 7.14 46.19
N HIS A 8 10.75 6.28 47.21
CA HIS A 8 10.52 4.85 46.96
C HIS A 8 9.62 4.20 48.02
N LEU A 9 8.32 4.26 47.76
CA LEU A 9 7.30 3.25 48.10
C LEU A 9 6.09 3.55 47.17
N PHE A 10 6.23 3.47 45.85
CA PHE A 10 6.00 2.24 45.08
C PHE A 10 5.73 1.01 45.94
N LEU A 11 4.48 0.90 46.40
CA LEU A 11 3.64 -0.30 46.38
C LEU A 11 2.45 -0.03 47.31
N LEU A 12 1.26 -0.38 46.82
CA LEU A 12 -0.03 -0.45 47.51
C LEU A 12 -0.92 0.81 47.46
N LEU A 13 -2.03 0.60 46.73
CA LEU A 13 -3.26 1.41 46.64
C LEU A 13 -3.26 2.63 45.70
N PHE A 14 -2.94 2.39 44.43
CA PHE A 14 -3.86 2.85 43.38
C PHE A 14 -5.05 1.87 43.33
N LEU A 15 -6.09 2.13 44.12
CA LEU A 15 -7.44 1.73 43.75
C LEU A 15 -7.91 2.68 42.64
N ALA A 16 -7.42 2.44 41.43
CA ALA A 16 -7.99 2.98 40.21
C ALA A 16 -8.69 1.81 39.51
N ILE A 17 -9.94 1.53 39.89
CA ILE A 17 -10.82 0.78 39.01
C ILE A 17 -11.40 1.82 38.05
N GLY A 18 -10.99 1.75 36.79
CA GLY A 18 -11.62 2.51 35.71
C GLY A 18 -10.75 2.67 34.48
N MET A 19 -10.96 1.79 33.50
CA MET A 19 -10.37 1.75 32.16
C MET A 19 -8.91 1.32 32.09
N TYR A 20 -8.70 0.06 31.68
CA TYR A 20 -7.59 -0.25 30.78
C TYR A 20 -7.66 0.76 29.64
N ALA A 21 -6.74 1.72 29.57
CA ALA A 21 -6.60 2.54 28.37
C ALA A 21 -6.15 1.59 27.27
N THR A 22 -7.09 1.18 26.42
CA THR A 22 -6.78 0.35 25.26
C THR A 22 -5.86 1.14 24.36
N GLU A 23 -4.63 0.65 24.16
CA GLU A 23 -3.63 1.35 23.34
C GLU A 23 -4.14 1.54 21.90
N PRO A 24 -3.78 2.68 21.24
CA PRO A 24 -4.07 2.88 19.83
C PRO A 24 -3.41 1.77 19.00
N ILE A 25 -4.05 1.41 17.89
CA ILE A 25 -3.45 0.50 16.92
C ILE A 25 -2.59 1.36 15.99
N SER A 26 -1.30 1.03 15.87
CA SER A 26 -0.34 1.77 15.04
C SER A 26 0.72 0.83 14.49
N GLY A 27 1.05 0.96 13.21
CA GLY A 27 2.11 0.19 12.57
C GLY A 27 1.70 -0.52 11.28
N TYR A 28 2.44 -1.58 10.95
CA TYR A 28 2.29 -2.35 9.72
C TYR A 28 1.79 -3.75 10.01
N PHE A 29 0.73 -4.16 9.33
CA PHE A 29 0.03 -5.39 9.58
C PHE A 29 -0.25 -6.14 8.28
N ARG A 30 -0.43 -7.45 8.40
CA ARG A 30 -1.22 -8.25 7.48
C ARG A 30 -2.63 -8.38 8.06
N ILE A 31 -3.62 -8.23 7.18
CA ILE A 31 -5.00 -8.46 7.54
C ILE A 31 -5.39 -9.85 7.03
N LYS A 32 -5.85 -10.69 7.95
CA LYS A 32 -6.20 -12.08 7.68
C LYS A 32 -7.63 -12.34 8.11
N ASN A 33 -8.42 -12.99 7.27
CA ASN A 33 -9.76 -13.42 7.65
C ASN A 33 -9.72 -14.59 8.65
N ALA A 34 -10.63 -14.61 9.62
CA ALA A 34 -10.68 -15.65 10.63
C ALA A 34 -11.32 -16.96 10.16
N HIS A 35 -12.11 -16.93 9.09
CA HIS A 35 -12.66 -18.13 8.45
C HIS A 35 -11.59 -18.88 7.67
N THR A 36 -11.39 -20.15 8.01
CA THR A 36 -10.39 -21.01 7.40
C THR A 36 -10.92 -21.62 6.12
N ARG A 37 -10.38 -21.16 4.99
CA ARG A 37 -10.69 -21.68 3.66
C ARG A 37 -9.85 -22.91 3.33
N ALA A 38 -10.43 -23.82 2.54
CA ALA A 38 -9.75 -25.02 2.07
C ALA A 38 -8.54 -24.71 1.16
N ASP A 39 -8.59 -23.61 0.41
CA ASP A 39 -7.51 -23.15 -0.47
C ASP A 39 -6.41 -22.36 0.25
N GLY A 40 -6.56 -22.13 1.57
CA GLY A 40 -5.63 -21.37 2.41
C GLY A 40 -5.56 -19.87 2.08
N LYS A 41 -6.39 -19.35 1.18
CA LYS A 41 -6.44 -17.93 0.86
C LYS A 41 -7.23 -17.21 1.94
N GLN A 42 -6.59 -16.34 2.71
CA GLN A 42 -7.24 -15.61 3.80
C GLN A 42 -6.69 -14.19 3.97
N TYR A 43 -5.56 -13.89 3.32
CA TYR A 43 -4.85 -12.65 3.55
C TYR A 43 -5.19 -11.62 2.49
N VAL A 44 -5.40 -10.40 2.96
CA VAL A 44 -5.69 -9.24 2.13
C VAL A 44 -4.46 -8.83 1.34
N GLN A 45 -4.66 -8.60 0.05
CA GLN A 45 -3.69 -8.00 -0.85
C GLN A 45 -4.34 -6.85 -1.60
N VAL A 46 -3.70 -5.69 -1.54
CA VAL A 46 -4.02 -4.55 -2.40
C VAL A 46 -3.33 -4.74 -3.75
N THR A 47 -4.10 -4.76 -4.83
CA THR A 47 -3.62 -4.99 -6.21
C THR A 47 -3.88 -3.82 -7.14
N GLY A 48 -4.66 -2.82 -6.70
CA GLY A 48 -4.95 -1.63 -7.47
C GLY A 48 -5.51 -0.52 -6.60
N LYS A 49 -5.72 0.66 -7.20
CA LYS A 49 -6.22 1.86 -6.51
C LYS A 49 -7.53 1.65 -5.75
N TYR A 50 -8.40 0.79 -6.27
CA TYR A 50 -9.71 0.45 -5.70
C TYR A 50 -9.91 -1.07 -5.63
N GLN A 51 -8.82 -1.83 -5.59
CA GLN A 51 -8.85 -3.28 -5.68
C GLN A 51 -8.01 -3.89 -4.58
N ALA A 52 -8.68 -4.61 -3.69
CA ALA A 52 -8.07 -5.45 -2.68
C ALA A 52 -8.97 -6.67 -2.46
N GLN A 53 -8.38 -7.83 -2.16
CA GLN A 53 -9.14 -9.05 -1.84
C GLN A 53 -8.38 -9.92 -0.82
N PRO A 54 -9.08 -10.69 0.03
CA PRO A 54 -8.50 -11.67 0.97
C PRO A 54 -8.03 -12.96 0.26
N ASN A 55 -7.40 -12.83 -0.91
CA ASN A 55 -7.15 -13.93 -1.83
C ASN A 55 -5.72 -14.50 -1.81
N GLN A 56 -4.91 -14.14 -0.81
CA GLN A 56 -3.53 -14.63 -0.67
C GLN A 56 -3.39 -15.70 0.40
N THR A 57 -2.48 -16.64 0.16
CA THR A 57 -2.04 -17.62 1.15
C THR A 57 -0.98 -17.04 2.08
N ILE A 58 -0.74 -17.70 3.21
CA ILE A 58 0.30 -17.31 4.19
C ILE A 58 1.70 -17.21 3.58
N ASP A 59 2.02 -18.04 2.59
CA ASP A 59 3.34 -18.01 1.96
C ASP A 59 3.46 -16.93 0.90
N ALA A 60 2.38 -16.66 0.14
CA ALA A 60 2.37 -15.59 -0.85
C ALA A 60 2.64 -14.23 -0.19
N VAL A 61 1.94 -13.91 0.90
CA VAL A 61 2.05 -12.61 1.58
C VAL A 61 3.41 -12.30 2.21
N LYS A 62 4.31 -13.28 2.32
CA LYS A 62 5.68 -13.03 2.77
C LYS A 62 6.50 -12.22 1.78
N THR A 63 6.06 -12.15 0.52
CA THR A 63 6.80 -11.49 -0.58
C THR A 63 5.99 -10.45 -1.35
N GLN A 64 4.72 -10.25 -1.01
CA GLN A 64 3.83 -9.33 -1.71
C GLN A 64 3.71 -7.99 -0.98
N PRO A 65 4.21 -6.87 -1.54
CA PRO A 65 4.17 -5.57 -0.88
C PRO A 65 2.76 -5.08 -0.57
N GLY A 66 1.79 -5.36 -1.43
CA GLY A 66 0.37 -5.01 -1.21
C GLY A 66 -0.32 -5.76 -0.07
N SER A 67 0.34 -6.73 0.57
CA SER A 67 -0.16 -7.39 1.78
C SER A 67 0.31 -6.70 3.07
N VAL A 68 1.28 -5.79 2.96
CA VAL A 68 1.75 -4.95 4.06
C VAL A 68 0.86 -3.71 4.10
N ILE A 69 0.10 -3.56 5.18
CA ILE A 69 -0.91 -2.52 5.34
C ILE A 69 -0.55 -1.68 6.56
N GLN A 70 -0.35 -0.39 6.36
CA GLN A 70 -0.25 0.57 7.45
C GLN A 70 -1.66 0.79 8.03
N LEU A 71 -1.80 0.58 9.33
CA LEU A 71 -3.04 0.78 10.07
C LEU A 71 -2.79 1.70 11.26
N GLU A 72 -3.53 2.81 11.29
CA GLU A 72 -3.60 3.70 12.44
C GLU A 72 -5.06 3.77 12.89
N ALA A 73 -5.33 3.48 14.16
CA ALA A 73 -6.67 3.55 14.73
C ALA A 73 -6.65 4.09 16.16
N LYS A 74 -7.56 5.03 16.44
CA LYS A 74 -7.73 5.67 17.74
C LYS A 74 -8.82 4.97 18.53
N TRP A 75 -8.58 4.76 19.81
CA TRP A 75 -9.59 4.19 20.69
C TRP A 75 -10.67 5.22 21.06
N ASP A 76 -11.94 4.86 20.86
CA ASP A 76 -13.13 5.60 21.30
C ASP A 76 -13.69 4.96 22.57
N ASN A 77 -13.38 5.57 23.72
CA ASN A 77 -13.86 5.11 25.03
C ASN A 77 -15.39 5.13 25.14
N ALA A 78 -16.07 6.07 24.47
CA ALA A 78 -17.52 6.23 24.63
C ALA A 78 -18.31 5.10 23.96
N LYS A 79 -17.76 4.56 22.86
CA LYS A 79 -18.39 3.49 22.08
C LYS A 79 -17.65 2.16 22.13
N ASN A 80 -16.57 2.06 22.92
CA ASN A 80 -15.78 0.85 23.13
C ASN A 80 -15.28 0.20 21.83
N ARG A 81 -14.73 1.02 20.93
CA ARG A 81 -14.27 0.60 19.59
C ARG A 81 -13.11 1.46 19.12
N TYR A 82 -12.46 1.04 18.05
CA TYR A 82 -11.44 1.84 17.36
C TYR A 82 -12.04 2.57 16.17
N ILE A 83 -11.63 3.83 15.97
CA ILE A 83 -11.89 4.61 14.76
C ILE A 83 -10.62 4.53 13.90
N VAL A 84 -10.74 3.97 12.69
CA VAL A 84 -9.63 3.85 11.75
C VAL A 84 -9.33 5.21 11.14
N THR A 85 -8.12 5.71 11.37
CA THR A 85 -7.65 7.01 10.84
C THR A 85 -6.73 6.88 9.65
N THR A 86 -6.10 5.73 9.46
CA THR A 86 -5.28 5.42 8.28
C THR A 86 -5.41 3.94 7.96
N LEU A 87 -5.69 3.64 6.70
CA LEU A 87 -5.62 2.29 6.14
C LEU A 87 -4.95 2.40 4.78
N ARG A 88 -3.64 2.12 4.74
CA ARG A 88 -2.80 2.45 3.59
C ARG A 88 -1.93 1.28 3.13
N SER A 89 -1.86 1.08 1.82
CA SER A 89 -0.87 0.19 1.18
C SER A 89 -0.61 0.63 -0.25
N GLN A 90 0.65 0.54 -0.69
CA GLN A 90 1.08 0.78 -2.08
C GLN A 90 0.58 2.10 -2.67
N GLY A 91 0.66 3.17 -1.87
CA GLY A 91 0.30 4.54 -2.26
C GLY A 91 -1.19 4.82 -2.21
N VAL A 92 -2.00 3.86 -1.75
CA VAL A 92 -3.45 3.98 -1.61
C VAL A 92 -3.81 4.12 -0.14
N ASP A 93 -4.38 5.26 0.26
CA ASP A 93 -5.01 5.44 1.57
C ASP A 93 -6.53 5.48 1.37
N VAL A 94 -7.22 4.42 1.81
CA VAL A 94 -8.66 4.27 1.58
C VAL A 94 -9.46 5.29 2.39
N ILE A 95 -9.04 5.57 3.62
CA ILE A 95 -9.75 6.44 4.55
C ILE A 95 -9.61 7.90 4.11
N ASN A 96 -8.37 8.39 4.04
CA ASN A 96 -8.10 9.81 3.76
C ASN A 96 -8.12 10.14 2.27
N GLY A 97 -7.82 9.15 1.42
CA GLY A 97 -7.76 9.32 -0.03
C GLY A 97 -9.13 9.33 -0.69
N TYR A 98 -10.07 8.49 -0.23
CA TYR A 98 -11.33 8.25 -0.92
C TYR A 98 -12.56 8.41 -0.02
N LEU A 99 -12.65 7.64 1.06
CA LEU A 99 -13.85 7.52 1.88
C LEU A 99 -14.26 8.87 2.47
N LEU A 100 -13.38 9.51 3.23
CA LEU A 100 -13.66 10.81 3.86
C LEU A 100 -13.90 11.92 2.83
N LYS A 101 -13.17 11.90 1.70
CA LYS A 101 -13.35 12.90 0.64
C LYS A 101 -14.70 12.75 -0.06
N ALA A 102 -15.15 11.53 -0.31
CA ALA A 102 -16.45 11.22 -0.90
C ALA A 102 -17.59 11.63 0.02
N ILE A 103 -17.52 11.20 1.28
CA ILE A 103 -18.54 11.46 2.30
C ILE A 103 -18.64 12.95 2.63
N GLY A 104 -17.50 13.62 2.84
CA GLY A 104 -17.44 15.05 3.10
C GLY A 104 -18.13 15.85 1.99
N MET A 105 -17.93 15.49 0.71
CA MET A 105 -18.61 16.18 -0.39
C MET A 105 -20.13 16.15 -0.31
N VAL A 106 -20.73 15.04 0.17
CA VAL A 106 -22.19 14.93 0.28
C VAL A 106 -22.68 15.56 1.57
N LYS A 107 -22.09 15.17 2.71
CA LYS A 107 -22.46 15.65 4.05
C LYS A 107 -22.29 17.16 4.17
N ASP A 108 -21.15 17.69 3.76
CA ASP A 108 -20.82 19.11 3.92
C ASP A 108 -21.64 19.99 2.98
N LYS A 109 -21.98 19.52 1.76
CA LYS A 109 -22.85 20.28 0.85
C LYS A 109 -24.28 20.40 1.38
N ILE A 110 -24.85 19.30 1.89
CA ILE A 110 -26.18 19.31 2.50
C ILE A 110 -26.16 20.21 3.73
N ARG A 111 -25.15 20.05 4.59
CA ARG A 111 -24.97 20.88 5.78
C ARG A 111 -24.84 22.36 5.44
N ALA A 112 -23.97 22.73 4.50
CA ALA A 112 -23.74 24.13 4.12
C ALA A 112 -25.01 24.79 3.55
N LYS A 113 -25.78 24.09 2.72
CA LYS A 113 -27.06 24.60 2.20
C LYS A 113 -28.11 24.79 3.29
N LEU A 114 -28.19 23.85 4.24
CA LEU A 114 -29.08 23.98 5.39
C LEU A 114 -28.64 25.14 6.31
N GLU A 115 -27.34 25.28 6.55
CA GLU A 115 -26.76 26.41 7.31
C GLU A 115 -27.04 27.76 6.62
N GLU A 116 -26.88 27.85 5.30
CA GLU A 116 -27.18 29.06 4.52
C GLU A 116 -28.65 29.48 4.66
N LYS A 117 -29.58 28.53 4.50
CA LYS A 117 -31.02 28.84 4.44
C LYS A 117 -31.69 28.92 5.83
N LEU A 118 -31.19 28.18 6.82
CA LEU A 118 -31.80 28.08 8.15
C LEU A 118 -30.97 28.74 9.26
N GLY A 119 -29.66 28.95 9.05
CA GLY A 119 -28.74 29.39 10.11
C GLY A 119 -29.07 30.76 10.70
N ILE A 120 -29.45 31.73 9.86
CA ILE A 120 -29.83 33.09 10.31
C ILE A 120 -31.32 33.14 10.68
N MET A 121 -32.16 32.45 9.91
CA MET A 121 -33.62 32.60 9.98
C MET A 121 -34.31 31.66 10.98
N ALA A 122 -33.61 30.61 11.46
CA ALA A 122 -34.13 29.61 12.38
C ALA A 122 -32.99 28.94 13.20
N PRO A 123 -32.20 29.70 13.99
CA PRO A 123 -30.98 29.21 14.63
C PRO A 123 -31.22 28.04 15.61
N PHE A 124 -32.34 28.03 16.32
CA PHE A 124 -32.71 26.91 17.20
C PHE A 124 -33.01 25.62 16.43
N ALA A 125 -33.68 25.72 15.28
CA ALA A 125 -33.96 24.57 14.43
C ALA A 125 -32.68 24.03 13.78
N MET A 126 -31.75 24.93 13.37
CA MET A 126 -30.44 24.53 12.87
C MET A 126 -29.60 23.84 13.94
N SER A 127 -29.63 24.33 15.18
CA SER A 127 -28.97 23.69 16.33
C SER A 127 -29.54 22.28 16.60
N TYR A 128 -30.86 22.14 16.59
CA TYR A 128 -31.54 20.85 16.72
C TYR A 128 -31.14 19.89 15.60
N LEU A 129 -31.21 20.32 14.33
CA LEU A 129 -30.85 19.53 13.16
C LEU A 129 -29.38 19.08 13.20
N LYS A 130 -28.48 19.98 13.60
CA LYS A 130 -27.06 19.67 13.76
C LYS A 130 -26.87 18.56 14.80
N ASN A 131 -27.48 18.69 15.98
CA ASN A 131 -27.27 17.75 17.09
C ASN A 131 -28.00 16.42 16.92
N GLN A 132 -29.22 16.43 16.40
CA GLN A 132 -30.06 15.23 16.33
C GLN A 132 -29.92 14.46 15.02
N VAL A 133 -29.35 15.07 13.97
CA VAL A 133 -29.33 14.50 12.63
C VAL A 133 -27.91 14.51 12.05
N LEU A 134 -27.34 15.69 11.78
CA LEU A 134 -26.07 15.81 11.03
C LEU A 134 -24.84 15.31 11.82
N ASN A 135 -24.82 15.53 13.13
CA ASN A 135 -23.72 15.07 14.01
C ASN A 135 -23.79 13.56 14.29
N LYS A 136 -24.96 12.93 14.10
CA LYS A 136 -25.12 11.47 14.25
C LYS A 136 -24.74 10.69 12.99
N TRP A 137 -24.46 11.38 11.88
CA TRP A 137 -23.88 10.78 10.68
C TRP A 137 -22.43 10.39 10.96
N ASP A 138 -22.26 9.14 11.32
CA ASP A 138 -21.01 8.45 11.61
C ASP A 138 -20.73 7.47 10.47
N LEU A 139 -19.90 7.89 9.52
CA LEU A 139 -19.51 7.12 8.35
C LEU A 139 -18.01 6.75 8.41
N ASP A 140 -17.44 6.82 9.61
CA ASP A 140 -16.08 6.36 9.84
C ASP A 140 -16.03 4.83 9.77
N MET A 141 -14.87 4.29 9.43
CA MET A 141 -14.60 2.87 9.54
C MET A 141 -14.17 2.57 10.97
N HIS A 142 -14.80 1.54 11.56
CA HIS A 142 -14.57 1.14 12.94
C HIS A 142 -14.00 -0.27 13.02
N LEU A 143 -13.18 -0.52 14.05
CA LEU A 143 -12.80 -1.87 14.47
C LEU A 143 -13.33 -2.13 15.87
N GLU A 144 -14.00 -3.26 16.06
CA GLU A 144 -14.52 -3.67 17.37
C GLU A 144 -13.97 -5.03 17.75
N LYS A 145 -13.49 -5.14 18.99
CA LYS A 145 -12.91 -6.38 19.50
C LYS A 145 -14.01 -7.45 19.59
N THR A 146 -13.68 -8.64 19.13
CA THR A 146 -14.56 -9.81 19.18
C THR A 146 -13.72 -11.07 19.40
N LYS A 147 -14.38 -12.23 19.44
CA LYS A 147 -13.73 -13.54 19.49
C LYS A 147 -14.23 -14.43 18.36
N THR A 148 -13.35 -15.25 17.81
CA THR A 148 -13.74 -16.33 16.90
C THR A 148 -14.59 -17.37 17.62
N LYS A 149 -15.17 -18.32 16.89
CA LYS A 149 -15.91 -19.45 17.48
C LYS A 149 -15.08 -20.22 18.51
N ASN A 150 -13.75 -20.25 18.33
CA ASN A 150 -12.80 -20.93 19.22
C ASN A 150 -12.21 -20.01 20.31
N GLY A 151 -12.72 -18.79 20.50
CA GLY A 151 -12.32 -17.89 21.58
C GLY A 151 -11.06 -17.04 21.32
N VAL A 152 -10.49 -17.09 20.10
CA VAL A 152 -9.31 -16.30 19.70
C VAL A 152 -9.72 -14.85 19.48
N ASP A 153 -8.94 -13.91 19.98
CA ASP A 153 -9.20 -12.48 19.80
C ASP A 153 -9.12 -12.08 18.32
N ALA A 154 -10.14 -11.35 17.87
CA ALA A 154 -10.28 -10.88 16.50
C ALA A 154 -10.96 -9.51 16.48
N TYR A 155 -11.17 -8.97 15.29
CA TYR A 155 -11.86 -7.71 15.08
C TYR A 155 -13.00 -7.86 14.09
N TYR A 156 -14.14 -7.27 14.41
CA TYR A 156 -15.09 -6.84 13.40
C TYR A 156 -14.57 -5.55 12.78
N ALA A 157 -14.63 -5.45 11.45
CA ALA A 157 -14.42 -4.20 10.72
C ALA A 157 -15.74 -3.77 10.13
N TYR A 158 -16.22 -2.57 10.44
CA TYR A 158 -17.56 -2.16 10.03
C TYR A 158 -17.67 -0.66 9.77
N ALA A 159 -18.73 -0.31 9.06
CA ALA A 159 -19.21 1.06 8.93
C ALA A 159 -20.73 1.09 9.15
N THR A 160 -21.23 2.19 9.70
CA THR A 160 -22.66 2.38 9.93
C THR A 160 -23.22 3.36 8.92
N VAL A 161 -24.27 2.96 8.21
CA VAL A 161 -25.04 3.90 7.40
C VAL A 161 -26.08 4.54 8.31
N PRO A 162 -26.08 5.87 8.48
CA PRO A 162 -27.03 6.53 9.37
C PRO A 162 -28.47 6.32 8.87
N SER A 163 -29.43 6.29 9.78
CA SER A 163 -30.85 6.27 9.39
C SER A 163 -31.24 7.59 8.76
N MET A 164 -32.03 7.54 7.67
CA MET A 164 -32.64 8.73 7.08
C MET A 164 -33.91 9.17 7.85
N GLN A 165 -34.40 8.33 8.76
CA GLN A 165 -35.62 8.59 9.54
C GLN A 165 -35.62 9.94 10.27
N PRO A 166 -34.53 10.35 10.96
CA PRO A 166 -34.51 11.62 11.66
C PRO A 166 -34.66 12.84 10.74
N ILE A 167 -34.24 12.75 9.46
CA ILE A 167 -34.42 13.82 8.48
C ILE A 167 -35.89 13.94 8.09
N VAL A 168 -36.55 12.80 7.86
CA VAL A 168 -37.99 12.75 7.52
C VAL A 168 -38.84 13.26 8.69
N ASP A 169 -38.57 12.79 9.91
CA ASP A 169 -39.27 13.24 11.12
C ASP A 169 -39.10 14.74 11.34
N PHE A 170 -37.90 15.27 11.13
CA PHE A 170 -37.64 16.70 11.25
C PHE A 170 -38.48 17.51 10.26
N TYR A 171 -38.47 17.13 8.98
CA TYR A 171 -39.25 17.82 7.93
C TYR A 171 -40.75 17.80 8.24
N ARG A 172 -41.28 16.67 8.74
CA ARG A 172 -42.71 16.52 9.06
C ARG A 172 -43.13 17.29 10.30
N ASN A 173 -42.34 17.23 11.37
CA ASN A 173 -42.68 17.84 12.65
C ASN A 173 -42.50 19.37 12.68
N HIS A 174 -41.91 19.96 11.64
CA HIS A 174 -41.64 21.38 11.55
C HIS A 174 -42.27 22.01 10.29
N SER A 175 -43.60 21.97 10.20
CA SER A 175 -44.37 22.51 9.08
C SER A 175 -44.02 23.97 8.73
N SER A 176 -43.72 24.80 9.74
CA SER A 176 -43.30 26.20 9.57
C SER A 176 -41.94 26.39 8.89
N LEU A 177 -41.15 25.31 8.73
CA LEU A 177 -39.84 25.33 8.07
C LEU A 177 -39.82 24.62 6.73
N GLN A 178 -40.90 23.92 6.35
CA GLN A 178 -40.94 23.11 5.13
C GLN A 178 -40.64 23.93 3.87
N THR A 179 -41.28 25.09 3.69
CA THR A 179 -41.01 25.97 2.53
C THR A 179 -39.53 26.35 2.42
N LYS A 180 -38.84 26.62 3.54
CA LYS A 180 -37.42 26.96 3.53
C LYS A 180 -36.54 25.75 3.19
N ILE A 181 -36.92 24.56 3.66
CA ILE A 181 -36.23 23.31 3.34
C ILE A 181 -36.43 22.96 1.86
N ASP A 182 -37.64 23.15 1.33
CA ASP A 182 -37.97 22.98 -0.08
C ASP A 182 -37.06 23.84 -0.97
N GLU A 183 -36.95 25.14 -0.65
CA GLU A 183 -36.07 26.07 -1.34
C GLU A 183 -34.59 25.65 -1.22
N ALA A 184 -34.15 25.23 -0.03
CA ALA A 184 -32.78 24.78 0.19
C ALA A 184 -32.41 23.53 -0.64
N LEU A 185 -33.38 22.62 -0.80
CA LEU A 185 -33.24 21.35 -1.51
C LEU A 185 -33.82 21.39 -2.93
N GLN A 186 -34.10 22.57 -3.50
CA GLN A 186 -34.68 22.70 -4.84
C GLN A 186 -33.82 22.04 -5.95
N GLY A 187 -32.49 21.99 -5.75
CA GLY A 187 -31.55 21.31 -6.64
C GLY A 187 -31.45 19.80 -6.42
N TYR A 188 -32.24 19.25 -5.49
CA TYR A 188 -32.31 17.84 -5.11
C TYR A 188 -33.76 17.33 -5.10
N PRO A 189 -34.51 17.42 -6.21
CA PRO A 189 -35.95 17.15 -6.25
C PRO A 189 -36.35 15.75 -5.77
N GLU A 190 -35.53 14.73 -5.95
CA GLU A 190 -35.81 13.36 -5.48
C GLU A 190 -35.67 13.22 -3.97
N ILE A 191 -34.73 13.95 -3.35
CA ILE A 191 -34.67 14.03 -1.88
C ILE A 191 -35.95 14.71 -1.38
N LEU A 192 -36.35 15.80 -2.04
CA LEU A 192 -37.56 16.53 -1.68
C LEU A 192 -38.83 15.67 -1.82
N ALA A 193 -38.93 14.90 -2.91
CA ALA A 193 -40.02 13.96 -3.12
C ALA A 193 -40.08 12.90 -2.02
N GLY A 194 -38.91 12.38 -1.59
CA GLY A 194 -38.82 11.46 -0.46
C GLY A 194 -39.30 12.08 0.86
N LEU A 195 -38.91 13.32 1.14
CA LEU A 195 -39.34 14.05 2.35
C LEU A 195 -40.85 14.35 2.36
N LYS A 196 -41.42 14.68 1.18
CA LYS A 196 -42.83 15.05 1.00
C LYS A 196 -43.78 13.85 0.87
N ALA A 197 -43.27 12.64 0.67
CA ALA A 197 -44.09 11.45 0.52
C ALA A 197 -45.07 11.30 1.70
N GLU A 198 -46.32 10.92 1.44
CA GLU A 198 -47.39 10.85 2.45
C GLU A 198 -47.08 9.82 3.55
N LYS A 199 -46.42 8.71 3.19
CA LYS A 199 -45.89 7.73 4.14
C LYS A 199 -44.46 8.08 4.50
N ASN A 200 -44.10 7.79 5.75
CA ASN A 200 -42.75 7.95 6.23
C ASN A 200 -41.79 7.13 5.35
N ASN A 201 -40.98 7.80 4.52
CA ASN A 201 -40.28 7.16 3.40
C ASN A 201 -38.78 7.48 3.42
N ALA A 202 -38.16 7.13 4.55
CA ALA A 202 -36.72 7.24 4.75
C ALA A 202 -35.92 6.48 3.66
N ASP A 203 -36.48 5.37 3.14
CA ASP A 203 -35.89 4.61 2.02
C ASP A 203 -35.81 5.44 0.74
N ALA A 204 -36.88 6.18 0.38
CA ALA A 204 -36.84 7.06 -0.79
C ALA A 204 -35.83 8.19 -0.64
N VAL A 205 -35.70 8.77 0.57
CA VAL A 205 -34.67 9.77 0.87
C VAL A 205 -33.28 9.15 0.71
N TRP A 206 -33.06 7.95 1.23
CA TRP A 206 -31.78 7.23 1.12
C TRP A 206 -31.41 6.94 -0.34
N LYS A 207 -32.35 6.42 -1.12
CA LYS A 207 -32.15 6.14 -2.54
C LYS A 207 -31.78 7.40 -3.32
N ALA A 208 -32.41 8.53 -3.01
CA ALA A 208 -32.06 9.81 -3.60
C ALA A 208 -30.65 10.28 -3.19
N VAL A 209 -30.30 10.18 -1.90
CA VAL A 209 -28.94 10.51 -1.41
C VAL A 209 -27.89 9.66 -2.11
N GLY A 210 -28.10 8.34 -2.22
CA GLY A 210 -27.22 7.43 -2.94
C GLY A 210 -27.02 7.84 -4.40
N LYS A 211 -28.11 8.16 -5.11
CA LYS A 211 -28.05 8.68 -6.49
C LYS A 211 -27.16 9.93 -6.60
N TYR A 212 -27.36 10.91 -5.72
CA TYR A 212 -26.57 12.15 -5.75
C TYR A 212 -25.10 11.95 -5.33
N ALA A 213 -24.84 11.00 -4.42
CA ALA A 213 -23.49 10.61 -4.05
C ALA A 213 -22.74 9.99 -5.25
N VAL A 214 -23.37 9.05 -5.96
CA VAL A 214 -22.79 8.43 -7.17
C VAL A 214 -22.52 9.49 -8.24
N GLN A 215 -23.45 10.42 -8.46
CA GLN A 215 -23.24 11.54 -9.41
C GLN A 215 -22.07 12.43 -9.01
N ALA A 216 -21.95 12.78 -7.73
CA ALA A 216 -20.84 13.60 -7.24
C ALA A 216 -19.48 12.89 -7.40
N LEU A 217 -19.45 11.56 -7.17
CA LEU A 217 -18.28 10.73 -7.42
C LEU A 217 -17.94 10.68 -8.91
N ALA A 218 -18.93 10.46 -9.78
CA ALA A 218 -18.76 10.43 -11.23
C ALA A 218 -18.20 11.74 -11.77
N ASN A 219 -18.70 12.88 -11.29
CA ASN A 219 -18.22 14.20 -11.69
C ASN A 219 -16.76 14.45 -11.27
N ARG A 220 -16.31 13.87 -10.15
CA ARG A 220 -14.95 14.08 -9.62
C ARG A 220 -13.93 13.11 -10.19
N PHE A 221 -14.29 11.84 -10.27
CA PHE A 221 -13.36 10.75 -10.60
C PHE A 221 -13.55 10.21 -12.02
N GLY A 222 -14.61 10.63 -12.71
CA GLY A 222 -15.05 10.07 -13.99
C GLY A 222 -16.02 8.91 -13.77
N ALA A 223 -17.10 8.87 -14.58
CA ALA A 223 -18.12 7.83 -14.51
C ALA A 223 -17.54 6.41 -14.70
N ASP A 224 -16.47 6.31 -15.49
CA ASP A 224 -15.80 5.04 -15.78
C ASP A 224 -14.73 4.63 -14.77
N SER A 225 -14.48 5.44 -13.73
CA SER A 225 -13.54 5.07 -12.68
C SER A 225 -14.03 3.86 -11.89
N ASP A 226 -13.10 2.98 -11.52
CA ASP A 226 -13.44 1.77 -10.76
C ASP A 226 -14.16 2.10 -9.44
N LEU A 227 -13.79 3.19 -8.77
CA LEU A 227 -14.49 3.67 -7.57
C LEU A 227 -15.98 3.91 -7.84
N VAL A 228 -16.30 4.65 -8.90
CA VAL A 228 -17.69 4.99 -9.24
C VAL A 228 -18.46 3.74 -9.62
N LYS A 229 -17.85 2.84 -10.39
CA LYS A 229 -18.46 1.55 -10.77
C LYS A 229 -18.79 0.69 -9.55
N VAL A 230 -17.83 0.55 -8.62
CA VAL A 230 -18.02 -0.21 -7.38
C VAL A 230 -19.15 0.40 -6.54
N VAL A 231 -19.08 1.70 -6.25
CA VAL A 231 -20.11 2.36 -5.42
C VAL A 231 -21.49 2.28 -6.08
N LYS A 232 -21.57 2.54 -7.40
CA LYS A 232 -22.81 2.42 -8.16
C LYS A 232 -23.39 1.01 -8.10
N TYR A 233 -22.57 -0.03 -8.25
CA TYR A 233 -23.01 -1.41 -8.17
C TYR A 233 -23.69 -1.72 -6.82
N TYR A 234 -23.09 -1.32 -5.70
CA TYR A 234 -23.68 -1.56 -4.38
C TYR A 234 -25.01 -0.80 -4.17
N PHE A 235 -25.12 0.43 -4.68
CA PHE A 235 -26.36 1.20 -4.61
C PHE A 235 -27.45 0.68 -5.55
N ASP A 236 -27.12 0.32 -6.79
CA ASP A 236 -28.09 -0.17 -7.78
C ASP A 236 -28.72 -1.51 -7.38
N ASN A 237 -27.99 -2.32 -6.62
CA ASN A 237 -28.43 -3.65 -6.17
C ASN A 237 -28.99 -3.61 -4.73
N ASP A 238 -29.37 -2.44 -4.22
CA ASP A 238 -29.97 -2.23 -2.89
C ASP A 238 -29.20 -2.94 -1.75
N ARG A 239 -27.87 -3.05 -1.89
CA ARG A 239 -27.01 -3.75 -0.93
C ARG A 239 -26.71 -2.92 0.32
N ILE A 240 -26.86 -1.61 0.22
CA ILE A 240 -26.57 -0.64 1.29
C ILE A 240 -27.85 0.12 1.61
N ASN A 241 -28.35 -0.03 2.83
CA ASN A 241 -29.59 0.53 3.35
C ASN A 241 -29.29 1.46 4.53
N HIS A 242 -30.17 2.44 4.73
CA HIS A 242 -30.01 3.39 5.83
C HIS A 242 -30.32 2.75 7.19
N GLY A 243 -29.67 3.26 8.24
CA GLY A 243 -29.90 2.80 9.62
C GLY A 243 -29.29 1.44 9.95
N GLN A 244 -28.46 0.90 9.06
CA GLN A 244 -27.86 -0.41 9.20
C GLN A 244 -26.35 -0.30 9.43
N THR A 245 -25.80 -1.26 10.19
CA THR A 245 -24.35 -1.43 10.30
C THR A 245 -23.90 -2.59 9.44
N TYR A 246 -22.89 -2.35 8.63
CA TYR A 246 -22.33 -3.29 7.68
C TYR A 246 -20.94 -3.72 8.12
N TYR A 247 -20.78 -5.02 8.30
CA TYR A 247 -19.55 -5.68 8.70
C TYR A 247 -18.89 -6.25 7.47
N LEU A 248 -17.61 -5.95 7.31
CA LEU A 248 -16.78 -6.53 6.27
C LEU A 248 -16.68 -8.04 6.51
N MET A 249 -17.02 -8.83 5.50
CA MET A 249 -16.84 -10.25 5.50
C MET A 249 -15.99 -10.69 4.30
N GLU A 250 -15.43 -11.88 4.43
CA GLU A 250 -14.94 -12.66 3.31
C GLU A 250 -16.07 -13.54 2.79
N GLY A 251 -16.04 -13.85 1.48
CA GLY A 251 -16.92 -14.81 0.83
C GLY A 251 -17.66 -14.22 -0.37
N ASP A 252 -18.51 -15.02 -0.99
CA ASP A 252 -19.24 -14.59 -2.19
C ASP A 252 -20.43 -13.70 -1.87
N HIS A 253 -21.32 -14.16 -0.98
CA HIS A 253 -22.46 -13.41 -0.48
C HIS A 253 -23.15 -14.11 0.70
N ILE A 254 -24.11 -13.43 1.32
CA ILE A 254 -25.14 -14.05 2.15
C ILE A 254 -26.35 -14.34 1.27
N SER A 255 -26.64 -15.62 1.05
CA SER A 255 -27.81 -16.06 0.31
C SER A 255 -29.06 -15.99 1.16
N LYS A 256 -30.15 -15.51 0.58
CA LYS A 256 -31.48 -15.48 1.17
C LYS A 256 -32.30 -16.62 0.59
N THR A 257 -32.70 -17.56 1.44
CA THR A 257 -33.47 -18.75 1.06
C THR A 257 -34.72 -18.86 1.92
N GLU A 258 -35.68 -19.69 1.52
CA GLU A 258 -36.84 -20.01 2.35
C GLU A 258 -36.78 -21.48 2.79
N GLU A 259 -36.92 -21.70 4.09
CA GLU A 259 -36.99 -23.04 4.68
C GLU A 259 -38.17 -23.09 5.65
N ASN A 260 -39.05 -24.08 5.48
CA ASN A 260 -40.21 -24.29 6.36
C ASN A 260 -41.10 -23.04 6.55
N GLY A 261 -41.24 -22.21 5.51
CA GLY A 261 -42.05 -20.98 5.54
C GLY A 261 -41.38 -19.79 6.24
N HIS A 262 -40.09 -19.89 6.54
CA HIS A 262 -39.29 -18.81 7.13
C HIS A 262 -38.11 -18.43 6.23
N GLY A 263 -37.78 -17.14 6.19
CA GLY A 263 -36.57 -16.66 5.55
C GLY A 263 -35.33 -17.10 6.32
N VAL A 264 -34.35 -17.67 5.62
CA VAL A 264 -33.09 -18.14 6.17
C VAL A 264 -31.93 -17.53 5.41
N ASN A 265 -31.07 -16.82 6.13
CA ASN A 265 -29.77 -16.35 5.65
C ASN A 265 -28.75 -17.50 5.67
N LYS A 266 -27.94 -17.64 4.61
CA LYS A 266 -26.86 -18.63 4.52
C LYS A 266 -25.57 -18.02 4.00
N TYR A 267 -24.47 -18.31 4.66
CA TYR A 267 -23.13 -17.92 4.19
C TYR A 267 -22.73 -18.76 2.98
N VAL A 268 -22.24 -18.09 1.92
CA VAL A 268 -21.69 -18.73 0.72
C VAL A 268 -20.22 -18.35 0.59
N GLU A 269 -19.32 -19.31 0.82
CA GLU A 269 -17.86 -19.07 0.77
C GLU A 269 -17.37 -18.63 -0.62
N GLY A 270 -17.81 -19.32 -1.69
CA GLY A 270 -17.44 -19.02 -3.07
C GLY A 270 -16.00 -18.54 -3.31
N GLU A 271 -15.83 -17.45 -4.07
CA GLU A 271 -14.52 -16.83 -4.29
C GLU A 271 -14.03 -16.07 -3.05
N ALA A 272 -12.71 -16.12 -2.79
CA ALA A 272 -12.07 -15.35 -1.73
C ALA A 272 -12.07 -13.84 -2.05
N LYS A 273 -13.21 -13.20 -1.82
CA LYS A 273 -13.41 -11.77 -2.05
C LYS A 273 -14.05 -11.09 -0.83
N PHE A 274 -13.96 -9.78 -0.79
CA PHE A 274 -14.70 -8.98 0.18
C PHE A 274 -16.16 -8.90 -0.17
N ASP A 275 -16.96 -8.96 0.87
CA ASP A 275 -18.36 -8.58 0.84
C ASP A 275 -18.78 -7.98 2.19
N PHE A 276 -20.08 -7.71 2.38
CA PHE A 276 -20.61 -7.21 3.63
C PHE A 276 -21.80 -8.04 4.11
N CYS A 277 -21.92 -8.14 5.43
CA CYS A 277 -23.11 -8.63 6.11
C CYS A 277 -23.64 -7.55 7.06
N ASN A 278 -24.96 -7.45 7.19
CA ASN A 278 -25.58 -6.48 8.09
C ASN A 278 -25.94 -7.07 9.47
N ASN A 279 -26.19 -6.19 10.43
CA ASN A 279 -26.76 -6.54 11.73
C ASN A 279 -28.25 -6.22 11.85
N ASN A 280 -29.01 -6.26 10.75
CA ASN A 280 -30.40 -5.84 10.74
C ASN A 280 -31.25 -6.73 11.67
N ILE A 281 -31.64 -6.18 12.81
CA ILE A 281 -32.50 -6.85 13.79
C ILE A 281 -34.00 -6.56 13.57
N ASP A 282 -34.33 -5.61 12.70
CA ASP A 282 -35.71 -5.20 12.42
C ASP A 282 -36.37 -6.09 11.35
N ASP A 283 -35.57 -6.72 10.48
CA ASP A 283 -36.04 -7.74 9.55
C ASP A 283 -36.40 -9.02 10.31
N LYS A 284 -37.68 -9.18 10.62
CA LYS A 284 -38.22 -10.37 11.31
C LYS A 284 -38.40 -11.57 10.39
N TYR A 285 -38.23 -11.43 9.08
CA TYR A 285 -38.42 -12.51 8.13
C TYR A 285 -37.12 -13.28 7.88
N TYR A 286 -36.02 -12.57 7.60
CA TYR A 286 -34.69 -13.19 7.41
C TYR A 286 -33.77 -13.09 8.62
N GLY A 287 -33.97 -12.09 9.50
CA GLY A 287 -33.07 -11.82 10.62
C GLY A 287 -31.71 -11.24 10.22
N PRO A 288 -30.80 -11.07 11.19
CA PRO A 288 -29.48 -10.48 10.95
C PRO A 288 -28.56 -11.43 10.17
N GLU A 289 -27.71 -10.86 9.32
CA GLU A 289 -26.75 -11.62 8.50
C GLU A 289 -25.43 -11.91 9.25
N LEU A 290 -25.02 -11.00 10.15
CA LEU A 290 -23.76 -11.10 10.88
C LEU A 290 -23.57 -12.43 11.64
N PRO A 291 -24.57 -12.96 12.38
CA PRO A 291 -24.42 -14.26 13.05
C PRO A 291 -24.20 -15.42 12.08
N VAL A 292 -24.76 -15.33 10.86
CA VAL A 292 -24.63 -16.34 9.81
C VAL A 292 -23.25 -16.29 9.16
N ALA A 293 -22.70 -15.09 8.92
CA ALA A 293 -21.34 -14.94 8.41
C ALA A 293 -20.29 -15.51 9.39
N GLY A 294 -20.55 -15.45 10.70
CA GLY A 294 -19.72 -16.09 11.71
C GLY A 294 -18.28 -15.58 11.71
N ASP A 295 -17.30 -16.49 11.58
CA ASP A 295 -15.88 -16.13 11.55
C ASP A 295 -15.47 -15.46 10.21
N ALA A 296 -16.27 -15.58 9.14
CA ALA A 296 -16.00 -14.90 7.87
C ALA A 296 -16.12 -13.39 7.97
N ALA A 297 -16.87 -12.87 8.96
CA ALA A 297 -16.96 -11.44 9.27
C ALA A 297 -15.86 -10.94 10.22
N LYS A 298 -14.92 -11.80 10.64
CA LYS A 298 -13.90 -11.48 11.64
C LYS A 298 -12.50 -11.47 11.03
N TRP A 299 -11.68 -10.56 11.52
CA TRP A 299 -10.37 -10.27 10.96
C TRP A 299 -9.30 -10.26 12.05
N PHE A 300 -8.17 -10.88 11.75
CA PHE A 300 -6.95 -10.78 12.55
C PHE A 300 -6.06 -9.68 11.99
N LEU A 301 -5.44 -8.93 12.90
CA LEU A 301 -4.41 -7.95 12.61
C LEU A 301 -3.07 -8.55 13.03
N GLU A 302 -2.33 -9.11 12.08
CA GLU A 302 -1.05 -9.75 12.35
C GLU A 302 0.07 -8.74 12.07
N PRO A 303 0.86 -8.31 13.07
CA PRO A 303 1.93 -7.36 12.84
C PRO A 303 2.98 -7.95 11.88
N VAL A 304 3.52 -7.11 10.98
CA VAL A 304 4.68 -7.49 10.16
C VAL A 304 5.93 -7.25 10.98
N THR A 305 6.60 -8.33 11.40
CA THR A 305 7.79 -8.28 12.25
C THR A 305 9.00 -8.89 11.55
N ASN A 306 10.14 -9.02 12.23
CA ASN A 306 11.28 -9.79 11.74
C ASN A 306 11.21 -11.28 12.13
N GLU A 307 10.15 -11.73 12.79
CA GLU A 307 10.01 -13.13 13.21
C GLU A 307 9.70 -14.06 12.04
N ALA A 308 10.10 -15.34 12.17
CA ALA A 308 10.01 -16.32 11.09
C ALA A 308 8.57 -16.54 10.55
N ALA A 309 7.54 -16.32 11.36
CA ALA A 309 6.14 -16.47 10.95
C ALA A 309 5.58 -15.21 10.27
N HIS A 310 6.12 -14.02 10.58
CA HIS A 310 5.49 -12.74 10.27
C HIS A 310 6.36 -11.80 9.42
N TYR A 311 7.50 -12.29 8.91
CA TYR A 311 8.40 -11.48 8.09
C TYR A 311 7.80 -11.07 6.75
N PHE A 312 8.23 -9.91 6.24
CA PHE A 312 8.20 -9.57 4.83
C PHE A 312 9.63 -9.71 4.27
N GLY A 313 9.78 -10.18 3.04
CA GLY A 313 11.09 -10.39 2.44
C GLY A 313 11.01 -10.50 0.91
N VAL A 314 12.18 -10.60 0.28
CA VAL A 314 12.27 -10.75 -1.18
C VAL A 314 12.81 -12.11 -1.58
N ALA A 315 12.27 -12.66 -2.66
CA ALA A 315 12.75 -13.91 -3.25
C ALA A 315 13.29 -13.63 -4.67
N PRO A 316 14.59 -13.32 -4.83
CA PRO A 316 15.22 -13.27 -6.14
C PRO A 316 15.03 -14.60 -6.88
N ALA A 317 14.85 -14.53 -8.20
CA ALA A 317 14.81 -15.75 -9.02
C ALA A 317 16.23 -16.33 -9.17
N GLU A 318 16.36 -17.65 -9.23
CA GLU A 318 17.66 -18.34 -9.36
C GLU A 318 18.50 -17.82 -10.53
N LYS A 319 17.85 -17.50 -11.65
CA LYS A 319 18.51 -16.93 -12.83
C LYS A 319 19.16 -15.57 -12.59
N MET A 320 18.76 -14.83 -11.56
CA MET A 320 19.27 -13.49 -11.24
C MET A 320 20.56 -13.54 -10.41
N LYS A 321 21.33 -14.62 -10.53
CA LYS A 321 22.62 -14.77 -9.89
C LYS A 321 23.68 -13.94 -10.63
N GLY A 322 24.33 -13.04 -9.91
CA GLY A 322 25.45 -12.26 -10.42
C GLY A 322 26.73 -13.10 -10.51
N LYS A 323 27.75 -12.55 -11.18
CA LYS A 323 29.07 -13.20 -11.28
C LYS A 323 29.80 -13.28 -9.94
N ASN A 324 29.46 -12.41 -8.99
CA ASN A 324 29.93 -12.45 -7.60
C ASN A 324 29.26 -13.55 -6.76
N GLY A 325 28.37 -14.37 -7.35
CA GLY A 325 27.68 -15.45 -6.66
C GLY A 325 26.46 -15.02 -5.83
N LYS A 326 26.21 -13.70 -5.71
CA LYS A 326 25.03 -13.15 -5.03
C LYS A 326 23.80 -13.17 -5.94
N TYR A 327 22.62 -13.02 -5.36
CA TYR A 327 21.35 -12.97 -6.07
C TYR A 327 20.77 -11.56 -6.09
N PHE A 328 20.15 -11.16 -7.19
CA PHE A 328 19.67 -9.79 -7.34
C PHE A 328 18.18 -9.71 -7.63
N THR A 329 17.54 -8.68 -7.09
CA THR A 329 16.16 -8.33 -7.44
C THR A 329 15.96 -6.82 -7.41
N SER A 330 14.81 -6.34 -7.88
CA SER A 330 14.43 -4.94 -7.70
C SER A 330 13.13 -4.84 -6.93
N LEU A 331 12.99 -3.75 -6.18
CA LEU A 331 11.85 -3.50 -5.30
C LEU A 331 11.48 -2.02 -5.30
N TYR A 332 10.18 -1.76 -5.17
CA TYR A 332 9.61 -0.43 -4.94
C TYR A 332 8.38 -0.56 -4.06
N THR A 333 8.35 0.15 -2.93
CA THR A 333 7.25 0.09 -1.95
C THR A 333 6.91 1.48 -1.41
N ASP A 334 5.71 1.64 -0.88
CA ASP A 334 5.21 2.92 -0.37
C ASP A 334 5.49 3.15 1.12
N PHE A 335 6.16 2.20 1.77
CA PHE A 335 6.53 2.23 3.17
C PHE A 335 8.06 2.15 3.33
N PRO A 336 8.63 2.75 4.39
CA PRO A 336 10.05 2.62 4.69
C PRO A 336 10.35 1.21 5.20
N MET A 337 11.55 0.70 4.92
CA MET A 337 11.95 -0.65 5.29
C MET A 337 13.36 -0.70 5.85
N LYS A 338 13.52 -1.35 7.00
CA LYS A 338 14.81 -1.72 7.56
C LYS A 338 15.30 -3.02 6.95
N ILE A 339 16.56 -3.08 6.53
CA ILE A 339 17.20 -4.31 6.08
C ILE A 339 17.52 -5.17 7.32
N VAL A 340 16.97 -6.39 7.38
CA VAL A 340 17.13 -7.28 8.54
C VAL A 340 18.28 -8.25 8.35
N ASP A 341 18.35 -8.90 7.19
CA ASP A 341 19.38 -9.89 6.86
C ASP A 341 20.52 -9.25 6.07
N ASN A 342 21.56 -10.03 5.75
CA ASN A 342 22.72 -9.53 5.00
C ASN A 342 22.32 -9.21 3.55
N MET A 343 21.92 -7.97 3.29
CA MET A 343 21.59 -7.47 1.97
C MET A 343 22.13 -6.05 1.81
N ASN A 344 22.44 -5.70 0.57
CA ASN A 344 22.81 -4.34 0.19
C ASN A 344 21.75 -3.78 -0.75
N ALA A 345 21.38 -2.52 -0.55
CA ALA A 345 20.45 -1.79 -1.41
C ALA A 345 21.15 -0.68 -2.18
N TYR A 346 20.87 -0.63 -3.47
CA TYR A 346 21.50 0.30 -4.40
C TYR A 346 20.45 1.12 -5.15
N ILE A 347 20.75 2.40 -5.34
CA ILE A 347 20.09 3.25 -6.33
C ILE A 347 20.92 3.28 -7.62
N VAL A 348 20.34 3.83 -8.68
CA VAL A 348 21.10 4.20 -9.88
C VAL A 348 21.10 5.71 -9.98
N GLU A 349 22.28 6.33 -10.05
CA GLU A 349 22.43 7.79 -10.14
C GLU A 349 22.47 8.29 -11.58
N SER A 350 23.05 7.51 -12.49
CA SER A 350 23.15 7.85 -13.91
C SER A 350 23.44 6.63 -14.78
N ILE A 351 23.50 6.82 -16.10
CA ILE A 351 24.06 5.86 -17.05
C ILE A 351 25.36 6.43 -17.58
N GLY A 352 26.45 5.67 -17.48
CA GLY A 352 27.74 6.10 -18.00
C GLY A 352 27.69 6.30 -19.52
N THR A 353 28.31 7.37 -20.00
CA THR A 353 28.23 7.81 -21.41
C THR A 353 29.56 7.68 -22.15
N THR A 354 30.67 7.44 -21.45
CA THR A 354 32.03 7.48 -22.01
C THR A 354 32.89 6.34 -21.47
N GLY A 355 33.91 5.96 -22.24
CA GLY A 355 34.95 5.01 -21.84
C GLY A 355 34.40 3.65 -21.37
N ALA A 356 35.04 3.08 -20.35
CA ALA A 356 34.67 1.78 -19.78
C ALA A 356 33.28 1.78 -19.12
N GLN A 357 32.78 2.94 -18.69
CA GLN A 357 31.47 3.12 -18.06
C GLN A 357 30.33 3.26 -19.07
N GLN A 358 30.62 3.40 -20.37
CA GLN A 358 29.61 3.61 -21.39
C GLN A 358 28.57 2.47 -21.40
N GLY A 359 27.31 2.81 -21.13
CA GLY A 359 26.20 1.86 -21.10
C GLY A 359 26.10 1.04 -19.80
N TYR A 360 26.79 1.44 -18.74
CA TYR A 360 26.68 0.88 -17.40
C TYR A 360 25.92 1.83 -16.46
N ALA A 361 24.98 1.27 -15.70
CA ALA A 361 24.26 1.94 -14.64
C ALA A 361 25.24 2.26 -13.51
N GLN A 362 25.36 3.53 -13.16
CA GLN A 362 26.19 4.01 -12.07
C GLN A 362 25.41 3.80 -10.78
N CYS A 363 25.69 2.69 -10.11
CA CYS A 363 25.01 2.30 -8.88
C CYS A 363 25.69 2.88 -7.65
N LYS A 364 24.87 3.28 -6.67
CA LYS A 364 25.34 3.75 -5.37
C LYS A 364 24.64 2.98 -4.27
N LYS A 365 25.42 2.38 -3.38
CA LYS A 365 24.92 1.76 -2.16
C LYS A 365 24.33 2.83 -1.24
N ILE A 366 23.11 2.60 -0.76
CA ILE A 366 22.41 3.54 0.12
C ILE A 366 22.05 2.95 1.48
N ALA A 367 22.08 1.63 1.61
CA ALA A 367 21.74 0.91 2.83
C ALA A 367 22.34 -0.49 2.81
N SER A 368 22.75 -0.95 3.98
CA SER A 368 23.15 -2.32 4.28
C SER A 368 22.34 -2.86 5.46
N GLN A 369 22.68 -4.04 5.97
CA GLN A 369 22.01 -4.63 7.13
C GLN A 369 21.91 -3.63 8.30
N GLY A 370 20.71 -3.45 8.84
CA GLY A 370 20.43 -2.53 9.95
C GLY A 370 19.97 -1.14 9.50
N ASP A 371 20.25 -0.73 8.26
CA ASP A 371 19.87 0.57 7.73
C ASP A 371 18.41 0.59 7.26
N VAL A 372 17.85 1.80 7.18
CA VAL A 372 16.48 2.05 6.71
C VAL A 372 16.49 2.68 5.32
N ILE A 373 15.76 2.05 4.40
CA ILE A 373 15.46 2.58 3.08
C ILE A 373 14.18 3.43 3.18
N PRO A 374 14.21 4.72 2.80
CA PRO A 374 13.02 5.56 2.81
C PRO A 374 11.89 5.03 1.91
N ALA A 375 10.65 5.28 2.30
CA ALA A 375 9.47 4.99 1.47
C ALA A 375 9.59 5.62 0.07
N GLY A 376 9.06 4.95 -0.94
CA GLY A 376 9.06 5.50 -2.31
C GLY A 376 10.46 5.57 -2.94
N THR A 377 11.41 4.74 -2.48
CA THR A 377 12.74 4.61 -3.08
C THR A 377 12.80 3.34 -3.93
N PRO A 378 12.83 3.42 -5.28
CA PRO A 378 13.06 2.25 -6.11
C PRO A 378 14.52 1.82 -6.01
N ILE A 379 14.76 0.54 -5.78
CA ILE A 379 16.10 0.00 -5.48
C ILE A 379 16.38 -1.28 -6.26
N VAL A 380 17.67 -1.58 -6.40
CA VAL A 380 18.19 -2.93 -6.65
C VAL A 380 18.69 -3.49 -5.32
N LEU A 381 18.31 -4.73 -5.02
CA LEU A 381 18.76 -5.48 -3.84
C LEU A 381 19.73 -6.57 -4.26
N GLU A 382 20.83 -6.66 -3.53
CA GLU A 382 21.77 -7.77 -3.54
C GLU A 382 21.51 -8.65 -2.32
N CYS A 383 21.36 -9.95 -2.55
CA CYS A 383 20.89 -10.93 -1.59
C CYS A 383 21.82 -12.14 -1.53
N GLU A 384 21.92 -12.78 -0.37
CA GLU A 384 22.70 -14.01 -0.18
C GLU A 384 22.01 -15.26 -0.73
N SER A 385 20.68 -15.23 -0.84
CA SER A 385 19.86 -16.40 -1.14
C SER A 385 18.67 -16.04 -2.03
N THR A 386 18.02 -17.06 -2.59
CA THR A 386 16.71 -16.94 -3.25
C THR A 386 15.53 -17.03 -2.27
N GLN A 387 15.78 -17.41 -1.02
CA GLN A 387 14.74 -17.64 -0.02
C GLN A 387 14.36 -16.35 0.72
N SER A 388 13.06 -16.03 0.77
CA SER A 388 12.59 -14.78 1.38
C SER A 388 12.80 -14.71 2.89
N ASN A 389 12.85 -15.85 3.59
CA ASN A 389 13.14 -15.91 5.02
C ASN A 389 14.60 -15.59 5.38
N ALA A 390 15.50 -15.57 4.39
CA ALA A 390 16.90 -15.15 4.52
C ALA A 390 17.16 -13.76 3.92
N ASN A 391 16.12 -13.10 3.40
CA ASN A 391 16.18 -11.81 2.73
C ASN A 391 15.08 -10.88 3.29
N ARG A 392 15.01 -10.76 4.62
CA ARG A 392 13.92 -10.07 5.32
C ARG A 392 14.09 -8.56 5.30
N LEU A 393 12.95 -7.89 5.17
CA LEU A 393 12.79 -6.44 5.21
C LEU A 393 11.67 -6.13 6.22
N LEU A 394 11.95 -5.25 7.17
CA LEU A 394 11.00 -4.88 8.22
C LEU A 394 10.40 -3.50 7.90
N PRO A 395 9.09 -3.38 7.64
CA PRO A 395 8.42 -2.09 7.57
C PRO A 395 8.58 -1.33 8.89
N VAL A 396 8.98 -0.06 8.82
CA VAL A 396 9.21 0.78 10.02
C VAL A 396 8.66 2.18 9.83
N ALA A 397 8.29 2.83 10.93
CA ALA A 397 7.97 4.24 10.91
C ALA A 397 9.25 5.04 10.63
N ASN A 398 9.27 5.77 9.51
CA ASN A 398 10.37 6.64 9.12
C ASN A 398 9.84 7.71 8.15
N THR A 399 10.24 8.96 8.33
CA THR A 399 9.78 10.12 7.55
C THR A 399 10.87 10.71 6.65
N ALA A 400 12.03 10.07 6.54
CA ALA A 400 13.08 10.47 5.63
C ALA A 400 12.55 10.46 4.19
N SER A 401 13.02 11.40 3.39
CA SER A 401 12.66 11.50 1.98
C SER A 401 13.52 10.57 1.12
N ALA A 402 12.96 10.07 0.02
CA ALA A 402 13.71 9.30 -0.95
C ALA A 402 14.87 10.13 -1.56
N PRO A 403 16.04 9.52 -1.84
CA PRO A 403 17.15 10.21 -2.49
C PRO A 403 16.76 10.80 -3.86
N THR A 404 17.08 12.07 -4.08
CA THR A 404 16.69 12.83 -5.29
C THR A 404 17.55 12.53 -6.52
N ASN A 405 18.75 12.02 -6.31
CA ASN A 405 19.72 11.59 -7.33
C ASN A 405 19.37 10.22 -7.95
N ASN A 406 18.30 9.55 -7.51
CA ASN A 406 17.93 8.23 -8.05
C ASN A 406 17.14 8.35 -9.36
N ILE A 407 17.70 7.81 -10.45
CA ILE A 407 17.04 7.75 -11.77
C ILE A 407 16.12 6.53 -11.94
N LEU A 408 16.16 5.57 -11.01
CA LEU A 408 15.18 4.48 -11.00
C LEU A 408 13.78 5.04 -10.80
N LYS A 409 12.82 4.36 -11.41
CA LYS A 409 11.39 4.60 -11.30
C LYS A 409 10.70 3.33 -10.84
N GLY A 410 9.50 3.49 -10.30
CA GLY A 410 8.66 2.39 -9.87
C GLY A 410 7.20 2.78 -10.01
N VAL A 411 6.37 1.76 -10.19
CA VAL A 411 4.91 1.86 -10.10
C VAL A 411 4.45 0.89 -9.03
N PHE A 412 3.40 1.24 -8.30
CA PHE A 412 2.88 0.40 -7.22
C PHE A 412 2.04 -0.77 -7.73
N PHE A 413 1.32 -0.54 -8.82
CA PHE A 413 0.45 -1.53 -9.45
C PHE A 413 0.91 -1.81 -10.88
N ASP A 414 0.40 -2.90 -11.45
CA ASP A 414 0.64 -3.21 -12.85
C ASP A 414 0.14 -2.07 -13.75
N GLU A 415 1.02 -1.56 -14.61
CA GLU A 415 0.75 -0.38 -15.43
C GLU A 415 1.04 -0.69 -16.91
N PRO A 416 0.16 -0.30 -17.85
CA PRO A 416 0.45 -0.38 -19.27
C PRO A 416 1.75 0.36 -19.60
N LYS A 417 2.68 -0.32 -20.29
CA LYS A 417 3.97 0.24 -20.69
C LYS A 417 3.82 1.54 -21.49
N ALA A 418 2.78 1.61 -22.33
CA ALA A 418 2.47 2.79 -23.14
C ALA A 418 2.18 4.05 -22.30
N ASN A 419 1.66 3.90 -21.09
CA ASN A 419 1.40 5.03 -20.19
C ASN A 419 2.69 5.60 -19.56
N LEU A 420 3.77 4.80 -19.56
CA LEU A 420 5.06 5.15 -18.95
C LEU A 420 6.07 5.68 -19.97
N GLU A 421 5.99 5.23 -21.22
CA GLU A 421 6.90 5.63 -22.30
C GLU A 421 6.52 7.00 -22.89
N VAL A 422 6.89 8.04 -22.17
CA VAL A 422 6.66 9.44 -22.57
C VAL A 422 7.94 10.10 -23.10
N SER A 423 7.77 11.12 -23.95
CA SER A 423 8.86 12.00 -24.42
C SER A 423 10.06 11.26 -25.07
N GLY A 424 9.80 10.21 -25.85
CA GLY A 424 10.84 9.45 -26.56
C GLY A 424 11.68 8.51 -25.66
N LYS A 425 11.30 8.38 -24.38
CA LYS A 425 11.92 7.44 -23.45
C LYS A 425 11.23 6.08 -23.49
N THR A 426 12.01 5.05 -23.22
CA THR A 426 11.60 3.65 -23.28
C THR A 426 11.90 2.95 -21.97
N VAL A 427 11.02 2.04 -21.55
CA VAL A 427 11.19 1.32 -20.30
C VAL A 427 12.31 0.29 -20.42
N ARG A 428 13.12 0.17 -19.36
CA ARG A 428 14.08 -0.91 -19.17
C ARG A 428 13.81 -1.58 -17.83
N VAL A 429 13.61 -2.89 -17.84
CA VAL A 429 13.35 -3.67 -16.62
C VAL A 429 14.59 -4.39 -16.15
N PHE A 430 14.72 -4.53 -14.83
CA PHE A 430 15.82 -5.26 -14.23
C PHE A 430 15.74 -6.75 -14.61
N ASN A 431 16.78 -7.27 -15.23
CA ASN A 431 16.85 -8.66 -15.69
C ASN A 431 18.30 -9.09 -15.90
N ILE A 432 18.48 -10.32 -16.37
CA ILE A 432 19.75 -10.88 -16.78
C ILE A 432 19.76 -11.19 -18.29
N ASN A 433 20.86 -10.90 -18.97
CA ASN A 433 21.14 -11.36 -20.33
C ASN A 433 21.51 -12.85 -20.27
N PRO A 434 20.79 -13.73 -20.97
CA PRO A 434 21.05 -15.18 -20.92
C PRO A 434 22.39 -15.59 -21.57
N LYS A 435 23.06 -14.69 -22.30
CA LYS A 435 24.36 -14.97 -22.90
C LYS A 435 25.46 -14.97 -21.85
N THR A 436 25.98 -16.16 -21.54
CA THR A 436 27.06 -16.40 -20.56
C THR A 436 28.36 -15.66 -20.87
N THR A 437 28.60 -15.30 -22.13
CA THR A 437 29.79 -14.56 -22.58
C THR A 437 29.75 -13.05 -22.30
N ALA A 438 28.64 -12.51 -21.80
CA ALA A 438 28.55 -11.08 -21.46
C ALA A 438 29.46 -10.71 -20.28
N ARG A 439 30.18 -9.59 -20.39
CA ARG A 439 31.04 -9.05 -19.32
C ARG A 439 30.27 -8.82 -18.01
N ASN A 440 29.07 -8.19 -18.08
CA ASN A 440 28.05 -8.26 -17.02
C ASN A 440 26.70 -8.67 -17.63
N PRO A 441 26.11 -9.80 -17.21
CA PRO A 441 24.80 -10.21 -17.67
C PRO A 441 23.67 -9.51 -16.89
N LEU A 442 23.87 -8.92 -15.71
CA LEU A 442 22.79 -8.22 -14.99
C LEU A 442 22.64 -6.77 -15.48
N GLY A 443 21.42 -6.25 -15.47
CA GLY A 443 21.15 -4.88 -15.89
C GLY A 443 19.69 -4.58 -16.15
N PHE A 444 19.44 -3.39 -16.66
CA PHE A 444 18.14 -2.93 -17.11
C PHE A 444 18.03 -3.09 -18.63
N TYR A 445 17.21 -4.04 -19.05
CA TYR A 445 17.07 -4.43 -20.46
C TYR A 445 15.75 -3.94 -21.05
N ARG A 446 15.74 -3.73 -22.37
CA ARG A 446 14.53 -3.41 -23.15
C ARG A 446 13.42 -4.41 -22.83
N TYR A 447 12.29 -3.89 -22.37
CA TYR A 447 11.14 -4.72 -22.07
C TYR A 447 10.24 -4.85 -23.31
N LYS A 448 10.00 -6.09 -23.74
CA LYS A 448 9.16 -6.39 -24.91
C LYS A 448 7.68 -6.64 -24.56
N GLY A 449 7.35 -6.78 -23.28
CA GLY A 449 5.97 -6.94 -22.83
C GLY A 449 5.18 -5.63 -22.88
N THR A 450 3.87 -5.73 -22.65
CA THR A 450 2.93 -4.60 -22.69
C THR A 450 2.59 -4.05 -21.30
N ILE A 451 2.83 -4.81 -20.24
CA ILE A 451 2.50 -4.44 -18.85
C ILE A 451 3.77 -4.44 -18.00
N ILE A 452 4.05 -3.32 -17.34
CA ILE A 452 5.10 -3.21 -16.32
C ILE A 452 4.51 -3.69 -15.00
N LYS A 453 5.22 -4.62 -14.35
CA LYS A 453 4.78 -5.16 -13.06
C LYS A 453 4.95 -4.15 -11.95
N GLY A 454 3.95 -4.07 -11.08
CA GLY A 454 3.98 -3.28 -9.85
C GLY A 454 5.12 -3.68 -8.92
N ASN A 455 5.51 -2.76 -8.05
CA ASN A 455 6.50 -2.93 -7.00
C ASN A 455 7.91 -3.33 -7.44
N ARG A 456 8.24 -3.12 -8.72
CA ARG A 456 9.58 -3.37 -9.27
C ARG A 456 10.19 -2.05 -9.72
N ALA A 457 11.50 -1.92 -9.50
CA ALA A 457 12.24 -0.79 -10.06
C ALA A 457 12.54 -1.02 -11.54
N PHE A 458 12.45 0.04 -12.33
CA PHE A 458 12.78 0.11 -13.75
C PHE A 458 13.49 1.43 -14.08
N LEU A 459 14.05 1.53 -15.28
CA LEU A 459 14.58 2.78 -15.81
C LEU A 459 13.71 3.29 -16.97
N LEU A 460 13.61 4.60 -17.08
CA LEU A 460 13.00 5.29 -18.21
C LEU A 460 14.08 6.15 -18.89
N ILE A 461 14.65 5.62 -19.98
CA ILE A 461 15.81 6.22 -20.67
C ILE A 461 15.51 6.43 -22.16
N ASP A 462 16.25 7.32 -22.81
CA ASP A 462 16.05 7.63 -24.23
C ASP A 462 16.14 6.38 -25.10
N ALA A 463 15.24 6.25 -26.08
CA ALA A 463 15.13 5.06 -26.93
C ALA A 463 16.46 4.65 -27.58
N ASN A 464 17.26 5.64 -27.95
CA ASN A 464 18.53 5.51 -28.67
C ASN A 464 19.77 5.43 -27.77
N SER A 465 19.60 5.51 -26.44
CA SER A 465 20.70 5.38 -25.49
C SER A 465 21.38 4.01 -25.58
N SER A 466 22.70 4.00 -25.37
CA SER A 466 23.49 2.79 -25.08
C SER A 466 22.88 2.05 -23.87
N GLY A 467 23.17 0.76 -23.69
CA GLY A 467 22.52 -0.09 -22.68
C GLY A 467 22.57 0.43 -21.23
N ALA A 468 21.92 -0.27 -20.30
CA ALA A 468 21.96 0.04 -18.87
C ALA A 468 22.34 -1.22 -18.07
N LYS A 469 23.50 -1.81 -18.39
CA LYS A 469 24.03 -2.98 -17.66
C LYS A 469 24.38 -2.56 -16.24
N LEU A 470 24.24 -3.41 -15.23
CA LEU A 470 24.85 -3.10 -13.93
C LEU A 470 26.36 -3.01 -14.10
N ASP A 471 27.04 -2.21 -13.29
CA ASP A 471 28.50 -2.28 -13.26
C ASP A 471 28.94 -3.67 -12.82
N GLY A 472 29.89 -4.24 -13.56
CA GLY A 472 30.12 -5.68 -13.67
C GLY A 472 30.99 -6.33 -12.64
N TYR A 473 31.73 -5.54 -11.86
CA TYR A 473 32.86 -6.08 -11.12
C TYR A 473 32.87 -5.72 -9.66
N ASP A 474 32.27 -4.61 -9.24
CA ASP A 474 32.23 -4.31 -7.83
C ASP A 474 31.11 -3.35 -7.47
N MET A 475 30.13 -3.88 -6.76
CA MET A 475 29.20 -3.05 -6.00
C MET A 475 29.74 -2.82 -4.56
N GLU A 476 30.89 -3.42 -4.22
CA GLU A 476 31.57 -3.33 -2.92
C GLU A 476 32.97 -2.69 -2.95
N GLU A 477 33.67 -2.52 -4.09
CA GLU A 477 34.95 -1.78 -4.10
C GLU A 477 34.76 -0.26 -3.91
N GLU A 478 34.81 0.15 -2.65
CA GLU A 478 35.55 1.37 -2.30
C GLU A 478 37.03 1.17 -2.68
N GLY A 479 37.36 1.45 -3.94
CA GLY A 479 38.67 1.93 -4.37
C GLY A 479 39.87 1.02 -4.15
N ILE A 480 39.92 -0.17 -4.74
CA ILE A 480 41.18 -0.92 -4.87
C ILE A 480 41.49 -1.20 -6.34
N VAL A 481 42.19 -0.27 -6.99
CA VAL A 481 42.74 -0.44 -8.35
C VAL A 481 43.92 -1.42 -8.29
N ASN A 482 43.64 -2.72 -8.32
CA ASN A 482 44.67 -3.77 -8.39
C ASN A 482 44.51 -4.63 -9.66
N GLY A 483 44.61 -4.01 -10.84
CA GLY A 483 44.63 -4.73 -12.12
C GLY A 483 44.99 -3.86 -13.31
N ILE A 484 45.71 -4.43 -14.29
CA ILE A 484 45.88 -3.81 -15.61
C ILE A 484 44.71 -4.28 -16.47
N ASP A 485 43.76 -3.38 -16.73
CA ASP A 485 42.49 -3.72 -17.42
C ASP A 485 42.59 -3.83 -18.95
N GLU A 486 43.65 -3.30 -19.57
CA GLU A 486 43.82 -3.37 -21.02
C GLU A 486 45.28 -3.14 -21.46
N VAL A 487 45.78 -3.98 -22.38
CA VAL A 487 47.03 -3.73 -23.10
C VAL A 487 46.66 -3.00 -24.39
N THR A 488 46.96 -1.70 -24.46
CA THR A 488 46.77 -0.92 -25.68
C THR A 488 47.69 -1.46 -26.79
N THR A 489 47.16 -1.81 -27.95
CA THR A 489 47.93 -2.35 -29.10
C THR A 489 48.67 -1.28 -29.90
N THR A 490 48.67 -0.03 -29.43
CA THR A 490 49.41 1.06 -30.05
C THR A 490 50.90 0.80 -29.91
N THR A 491 51.61 0.70 -31.03
CA THR A 491 53.07 0.65 -31.04
C THR A 491 53.58 1.94 -30.40
N VAL A 492 54.18 1.83 -29.21
CA VAL A 492 54.86 2.96 -28.58
C VAL A 492 56.18 3.13 -29.33
N GLU A 493 56.38 4.27 -29.98
CA GLU A 493 57.71 4.64 -30.47
C GLU A 493 58.61 4.86 -29.26
N ILE A 494 59.59 3.98 -29.08
CA ILE A 494 60.56 4.04 -28.00
C ILE A 494 61.86 4.55 -28.62
N ASP A 495 62.49 5.56 -27.99
CA ASP A 495 63.81 6.06 -28.37
C ASP A 495 64.82 4.90 -28.40
N ALA A 496 65.72 4.88 -29.39
CA ALA A 496 66.77 3.87 -29.51
C ALA A 496 67.68 3.77 -28.27
N ASN A 497 67.74 4.83 -27.45
CA ASN A 497 68.52 4.90 -26.21
C ASN A 497 67.67 4.74 -24.93
N ALA A 498 66.40 4.32 -25.04
CA ALA A 498 65.53 4.19 -23.88
C ALA A 498 66.05 3.12 -22.90
N VAL A 499 66.00 3.44 -21.60
CA VAL A 499 66.42 2.54 -20.53
C VAL A 499 65.25 1.69 -20.08
N TYR A 500 65.44 0.37 -20.06
CA TYR A 500 64.45 -0.60 -19.62
C TYR A 500 64.69 -1.02 -18.18
N TYR A 501 63.62 -1.20 -17.42
CA TYR A 501 63.64 -1.80 -16.09
C TYR A 501 62.73 -3.03 -16.04
N ASP A 502 63.11 -4.03 -15.26
CA ASP A 502 62.19 -5.12 -14.91
C ASP A 502 61.13 -4.66 -13.89
N LEU A 503 60.20 -5.54 -13.55
CA LEU A 503 59.12 -5.24 -12.60
C LEU A 503 59.61 -5.00 -11.17
N GLN A 504 60.86 -5.33 -10.87
CA GLN A 504 61.54 -5.10 -9.60
C GLN A 504 62.37 -3.80 -9.61
N GLY A 505 62.34 -3.03 -10.71
CA GLY A 505 63.04 -1.76 -10.83
C GLY A 505 64.54 -1.89 -11.11
N ARG A 506 65.02 -3.06 -11.53
CA ARG A 506 66.42 -3.27 -11.96
C ARG A 506 66.56 -2.95 -13.43
N ARG A 507 67.63 -2.23 -13.79
CA ARG A 507 67.94 -1.90 -15.19
C ARG A 507 68.24 -3.17 -15.99
N VAL A 508 67.70 -3.24 -17.21
CA VAL A 508 67.88 -4.34 -18.16
C VAL A 508 68.47 -3.77 -19.44
N ASP A 509 69.69 -4.18 -19.81
CA ASP A 509 70.37 -3.63 -20.98
C ASP A 509 69.93 -4.29 -22.30
N HIS A 510 69.48 -5.54 -22.26
CA HIS A 510 69.02 -6.30 -23.43
C HIS A 510 67.67 -6.95 -23.14
N PRO A 511 66.55 -6.21 -23.26
CA PRO A 511 65.25 -6.74 -22.96
C PRO A 511 64.83 -7.76 -24.03
N VAL A 512 64.52 -8.98 -23.59
CA VAL A 512 63.94 -10.05 -24.42
C VAL A 512 62.40 -10.01 -24.34
N ARG A 513 61.70 -11.07 -24.73
CA ARG A 513 60.25 -11.18 -24.57
C ARG A 513 59.83 -11.06 -23.11
N GLY A 514 58.95 -10.11 -22.78
CA GLY A 514 58.52 -9.89 -21.41
C GLY A 514 57.89 -8.52 -21.16
N ILE A 515 57.54 -8.26 -19.90
CA ILE A 515 56.98 -6.99 -19.43
C ILE A 515 58.11 -6.16 -18.81
N TYR A 516 58.26 -4.92 -19.26
CA TYR A 516 59.27 -3.97 -18.79
C TYR A 516 58.65 -2.62 -18.46
N ILE A 517 59.41 -1.78 -17.76
CA ILE A 517 59.08 -0.39 -17.50
C ILE A 517 60.03 0.48 -18.32
N VAL A 518 59.48 1.36 -19.16
CA VAL A 518 60.22 2.35 -19.96
C VAL A 518 59.51 3.69 -19.83
N ASN A 519 60.24 4.76 -19.49
CA ASN A 519 59.69 6.11 -19.28
C ASN A 519 58.46 6.13 -18.33
N GLY A 520 58.53 5.32 -17.26
CA GLY A 520 57.45 5.21 -16.26
C GLY A 520 56.20 4.45 -16.72
N LYS A 521 56.21 3.85 -17.92
CA LYS A 521 55.08 3.07 -18.46
C LYS A 521 55.46 1.59 -18.58
N LYS A 522 54.49 0.71 -18.29
CA LYS A 522 54.64 -0.72 -18.54
C LYS A 522 54.50 -0.99 -20.05
N VAL A 523 55.49 -1.65 -20.64
CA VAL A 523 55.52 -2.02 -22.06
C VAL A 523 55.75 -3.53 -22.18
N ILE A 524 55.20 -4.14 -23.25
CA ILE A 524 55.39 -5.55 -23.56
C ILE A 524 56.29 -5.66 -24.78
N ILE A 525 57.42 -6.34 -24.63
CA ILE A 525 58.27 -6.74 -25.74
C ILE A 525 57.84 -8.15 -26.16
N LYS A 526 57.42 -8.29 -27.43
CA LYS A 526 56.87 -9.52 -28.01
C LYS A 526 57.89 -10.35 -28.76
#